data_AF-A0A8J3T4Q6-F1
#
_entry.id   AF-A0A8J3T4Q6-F1
#
_cell.length_a   1.000
_cell.length_b   1.000
_cell.length_c   1.000
_cell.angle_alpha   90.00
_cell.angle_beta   90.00
_cell.angle_gamma   90.00
#
_symmetry.space_group_name_H-M   'P 1'
#
loop_
_entity.id
_entity.type
_entity.pdbx_description
1 polymer ?
#
loop_
_entity_poly.entity_id
_entity_poly.type
_entity_poly.pdbx_seq_one_letter_code
_entity_poly.pdbx_strand_id
1 'polypeptide(L)'
;MTVAALVMYLTALMLAFGWRTLVQWRRTGDSGLRLDAGPAGSPAWWAKLAFVAALVLGLAGPIAGLAGLAPLSTLDHPLVRAAGLLVAVLGTVTTLAAQLAMGTSWRIGVDAGERTDLVTGGPFAVARNPIFTAMITTSLGLTLMAPNPVALAGLAVLVVSIQMQVRAVEEPYLRTVHGAVYGEYAARVGRFVPGMGRLPYRPVGPSGG
;
A
#
# COMPACT_ATOMS: atom_id res chain seq x y z
N MET A 1 -23.03 -7.10 9.03
CA MET A 1 -21.57 -7.03 8.78
C MET A 1 -21.19 -5.92 7.80
N THR A 2 -22.00 -5.65 6.78
CA THR A 2 -21.76 -4.54 5.83
C THR A 2 -21.59 -3.16 6.48
N VAL A 3 -22.42 -2.78 7.47
CA VAL A 3 -22.24 -1.52 8.22
C VAL A 3 -20.88 -1.49 8.93
N ALA A 4 -20.49 -2.58 9.60
CA ALA A 4 -19.21 -2.67 10.27
C ALA A 4 -18.03 -2.63 9.26
N ALA A 5 -18.19 -3.19 8.06
CA ALA A 5 -17.21 -3.07 6.99
C ALA A 5 -17.04 -1.61 6.53
N LEU A 6 -18.15 -0.88 6.38
CA LEU A 6 -18.12 0.55 6.06
C LEU A 6 -17.42 1.37 7.15
N VAL A 7 -17.78 1.14 8.41
CA VAL A 7 -17.15 1.82 9.55
C VAL A 7 -15.66 1.50 9.60
N MET A 8 -15.28 0.22 9.50
CA MET A 8 -13.87 -0.19 9.46
C MET A 8 -13.11 0.43 8.29
N TYR A 9 -13.73 0.51 7.11
CA TYR A 9 -13.13 1.13 5.93
C TYR A 9 -12.84 2.62 6.17
N LEU A 10 -13.83 3.37 6.67
CA LEU A 10 -13.67 4.79 7.00
C LEU A 10 -12.65 5.02 8.11
N THR A 11 -12.65 4.19 9.15
CA THR A 11 -11.66 4.24 10.23
C THR A 11 -10.26 3.96 9.70
N ALA A 12 -10.07 2.91 8.90
CA ALA A 12 -8.78 2.58 8.31
C ALA A 12 -8.26 3.71 7.40
N LEU A 13 -9.11 4.30 6.56
CA LEU A 13 -8.75 5.47 5.75
C LEU A 13 -8.36 6.68 6.61
N MET A 14 -9.17 6.99 7.61
CA MET A 14 -8.91 8.11 8.50
C MET A 14 -7.58 7.94 9.24
N LEU A 15 -7.26 6.72 9.70
CA LEU A 15 -6.00 6.45 10.38
C LEU A 15 -4.80 6.48 9.43
N ALA A 16 -4.90 5.78 8.29
CA ALA A 16 -3.79 5.60 7.36
C ALA A 16 -3.43 6.87 6.56
N PHE A 17 -4.42 7.74 6.31
CA PHE A 17 -4.22 8.97 5.55
C PHE A 17 -4.44 10.21 6.42
N GLY A 18 -5.59 10.35 7.07
CA GLY A 18 -5.94 11.57 7.81
C GLY A 18 -5.02 11.81 9.02
N TRP A 19 -5.06 10.90 10.00
CA TRP A 19 -4.23 10.95 11.19
C TRP A 19 -2.75 10.95 10.84
N ARG A 20 -2.31 10.06 9.94
CA ARG A 20 -0.89 9.96 9.57
C ARG A 20 -0.35 11.24 8.93
N THR A 21 -1.14 11.89 8.07
CA THR A 21 -0.81 13.19 7.45
C THR A 21 -0.76 14.29 8.50
N LEU A 22 -1.72 14.33 9.43
CA LEU A 22 -1.73 15.30 10.52
C LEU A 22 -0.51 15.17 11.43
N VAL A 23 -0.12 13.94 11.79
CA VAL A 23 1.08 13.67 12.60
C VAL A 23 2.34 14.09 11.87
N GLN A 24 2.44 13.84 10.56
CA GLN A 24 3.57 14.30 9.74
C GLN A 24 3.66 15.82 9.77
N TRP A 25 2.56 16.51 9.43
CA TRP A 25 2.49 17.96 9.36
C TRP A 25 2.85 18.62 10.69
N ARG A 26 2.33 18.10 11.81
CA ARG A 26 2.68 18.62 13.15
C ARG A 26 4.15 18.45 13.52
N ARG A 27 4.84 17.45 12.96
CA ARG A 27 6.25 17.16 13.28
C ARG A 27 7.23 17.85 12.34
N THR A 28 6.86 18.05 11.07
CA THR A 28 7.80 18.50 10.03
C THR A 28 7.34 19.75 9.29
N GLY A 29 6.09 20.18 9.45
CA GLY A 29 5.47 21.21 8.61
C GLY A 29 5.09 20.74 7.20
N ASP A 30 5.37 19.48 6.84
CA ASP A 30 5.08 18.87 5.54
C ASP A 30 3.98 17.81 5.68
N SER A 31 3.03 17.78 4.74
CA SER A 31 1.96 16.76 4.73
C SER A 31 2.47 15.35 4.42
N GLY A 32 3.62 15.23 3.73
CA GLY A 32 4.13 13.98 3.18
C GLY A 32 3.38 13.49 1.93
N LEU A 33 2.35 14.20 1.47
CA LEU A 33 1.62 13.85 0.25
C LEU A 33 2.29 14.47 -0.96
N ARG A 34 2.62 13.65 -1.96
CA ARG A 34 3.07 14.09 -3.28
C ARG A 34 1.93 13.88 -4.26
N LEU A 35 1.20 14.96 -4.51
CA LEU A 35 -0.02 14.93 -5.33
C LEU A 35 0.25 15.02 -6.83
N ASP A 36 1.50 15.21 -7.24
CA ASP A 36 1.87 15.04 -8.63
C ASP A 36 1.75 13.56 -9.03
N ALA A 37 1.25 13.30 -10.23
CA ALA A 37 1.11 11.97 -10.82
C ALA A 37 2.12 11.75 -11.96
N GLY A 38 2.95 12.76 -12.26
CA GLY A 38 3.74 12.84 -13.47
C GLY A 38 2.88 13.10 -14.70
N PRO A 39 3.49 13.06 -15.90
CA PRO A 39 2.79 13.28 -17.16
C PRO A 39 1.64 12.28 -17.37
N ALA A 40 0.55 12.75 -17.96
CA ALA A 40 -0.59 11.91 -18.31
C ALA A 40 -0.16 10.71 -19.17
N GLY A 41 -0.67 9.52 -18.85
CA GLY A 41 -0.30 8.28 -19.53
C GLY A 41 1.00 7.61 -19.06
N SER A 42 1.78 8.27 -18.19
CA SER A 42 2.96 7.65 -17.58
C SER A 42 2.59 6.50 -16.62
N PRO A 43 3.52 5.59 -16.29
CA PRO A 43 3.25 4.53 -15.31
C PRO A 43 2.84 5.07 -13.92
N ALA A 44 3.41 6.20 -13.48
CA ALA A 44 3.05 6.85 -12.23
C ALA A 44 1.62 7.39 -12.26
N TRP A 45 1.22 7.97 -13.39
CA TRP A 45 -0.14 8.47 -13.59
C TRP A 45 -1.17 7.35 -13.52
N TRP A 46 -0.93 6.24 -14.23
CA TRP A 46 -1.80 5.07 -14.19
C TRP A 46 -1.84 4.39 -12.82
N ALA A 47 -0.69 4.24 -12.16
CA ALA A 47 -0.62 3.65 -10.83
C ALA A 47 -1.48 4.45 -9.83
N LYS A 48 -1.39 5.79 -9.88
CA LYS A 48 -2.18 6.69 -9.04
C LYS A 48 -3.66 6.67 -9.38
N LEU A 49 -4.02 6.71 -10.66
CA LEU A 49 -5.42 6.63 -11.09
C LEU A 49 -6.05 5.32 -10.61
N ALA A 50 -5.36 4.19 -10.79
CA ALA A 50 -5.79 2.90 -10.29
C ALA A 50 -5.88 2.89 -8.75
N PHE A 51 -4.97 3.58 -8.06
CA PHE A 51 -5.02 3.69 -6.61
C PHE A 51 -6.29 4.41 -6.14
N VAL A 52 -6.59 5.57 -6.73
CA VAL A 52 -7.82 6.33 -6.45
C VAL A 52 -9.06 5.50 -6.77
N ALA A 53 -9.06 4.81 -7.92
CA ALA A 53 -10.15 3.91 -8.29
C ALA A 53 -10.34 2.78 -7.27
N ALA A 54 -9.25 2.20 -6.75
CA ALA A 54 -9.31 1.20 -5.70
C ALA A 54 -9.91 1.73 -4.40
N LEU A 55 -9.61 2.99 -4.02
CA LEU A 55 -10.23 3.63 -2.85
C LEU A 55 -11.74 3.83 -3.07
N VAL A 56 -12.13 4.35 -4.24
CA VAL A 56 -13.55 4.56 -4.57
C VAL A 56 -14.30 3.23 -4.58
N LEU A 57 -13.75 2.18 -5.20
CA LEU A 57 -14.35 0.85 -5.23
C LEU A 57 -14.40 0.20 -3.83
N GLY A 58 -13.35 0.38 -3.03
CA GLY A 58 -13.30 -0.10 -1.65
C GLY A 58 -14.40 0.50 -0.77
N LEU A 59 -14.73 1.78 -0.97
CA LEU A 59 -15.86 2.44 -0.32
C LEU A 59 -17.21 2.01 -0.93
N ALA A 60 -17.27 1.90 -2.25
CA ALA A 60 -18.47 1.52 -2.97
C ALA A 60 -18.92 0.09 -2.66
N GLY A 61 -17.99 -0.82 -2.32
CA GLY A 61 -18.29 -2.21 -1.94
C GLY A 61 -19.32 -2.33 -0.81
N PRO A 62 -19.05 -1.85 0.41
CA PRO A 62 -20.02 -1.89 1.49
C PRO A 62 -21.24 -1.01 1.22
N ILE A 63 -21.12 0.13 0.53
CA ILE A 63 -22.29 0.95 0.14
C ILE A 63 -23.24 0.17 -0.77
N ALA A 64 -22.72 -0.53 -1.77
CA ALA A 64 -23.50 -1.36 -2.66
C ALA A 64 -24.20 -2.49 -1.88
N GLY A 65 -23.51 -3.09 -0.91
CA GLY A 65 -24.12 -4.08 0.00
C GLY A 65 -25.24 -3.50 0.86
N LEU A 66 -25.14 -2.25 1.31
CA LEU A 66 -26.22 -1.55 2.03
C LEU A 66 -27.38 -1.17 1.10
N ALA A 67 -27.10 -0.92 -0.18
CA ALA A 67 -28.08 -0.67 -1.22
C ALA A 67 -28.74 -1.95 -1.78
N GLY A 68 -28.45 -3.13 -1.20
CA GLY A 68 -29.10 -4.39 -1.55
C GLY A 68 -28.33 -5.28 -2.54
N LEU A 69 -27.10 -4.93 -2.93
CA LEU A 69 -26.27 -5.82 -3.73
C LEU A 69 -25.93 -7.09 -2.91
N ALA A 70 -26.36 -8.24 -3.41
CA ALA A 70 -26.14 -9.51 -2.75
C ALA A 70 -24.63 -9.85 -2.65
N PRO A 71 -24.18 -10.42 -1.52
CA PRO A 71 -22.85 -11.00 -1.42
C PRO A 71 -22.74 -12.23 -2.33
N LEU A 72 -21.51 -12.60 -2.66
CA LEU A 72 -21.19 -13.84 -3.35
C LEU A 72 -21.46 -15.02 -2.42
N SER A 73 -22.33 -15.93 -2.85
CA SER A 73 -22.81 -17.07 -2.05
C SER A 73 -21.68 -17.95 -1.50
N THR A 74 -20.59 -18.11 -2.26
CA THR A 74 -19.41 -18.91 -1.84
C THR A 74 -18.63 -18.31 -0.68
N LEU A 75 -18.72 -17.00 -0.48
CA LEU A 75 -18.02 -16.26 0.57
C LEU A 75 -18.97 -15.79 1.68
N ASP A 76 -20.27 -15.99 1.51
CA ASP A 76 -21.29 -15.50 2.42
C ASP A 76 -21.49 -16.42 3.63
N HIS A 77 -20.46 -16.51 4.47
CA HIS A 77 -20.50 -17.31 5.70
C HIS A 77 -20.11 -16.46 6.92
N PRO A 78 -20.78 -16.60 8.08
CA PRO A 78 -20.46 -15.82 9.28
C PRO A 78 -18.99 -15.92 9.70
N LEU A 79 -18.38 -17.11 9.61
CA LEU A 79 -16.96 -17.30 9.92
C LEU A 79 -16.03 -16.55 8.95
N VAL A 80 -16.36 -16.51 7.66
CA VAL A 80 -15.58 -15.77 6.64
C VAL A 80 -15.63 -14.28 6.94
N ARG A 81 -16.82 -13.76 7.28
CA ARG A 81 -17.01 -12.36 7.64
C ARG A 81 -16.29 -11.98 8.94
N ALA A 82 -16.31 -12.86 9.95
CA ALA A 82 -15.59 -12.66 11.21
C ALA A 82 -14.06 -12.70 11.02
N ALA A 83 -13.56 -13.66 10.24
CA ALA A 83 -12.16 -13.71 9.83
C ALA A 83 -11.77 -12.45 9.03
N GLY A 84 -12.66 -11.96 8.16
CA GLY A 84 -12.49 -10.71 7.43
C GLY A 84 -12.26 -9.51 8.35
N LEU A 85 -13.05 -9.38 9.41
CA LEU A 85 -12.86 -8.32 10.41
C LEU A 85 -11.48 -8.42 11.08
N LEU A 86 -11.09 -9.61 11.53
CA LEU A 86 -9.78 -9.83 12.15
C LEU A 86 -8.64 -9.47 11.18
N VAL A 87 -8.73 -9.92 9.93
CA VAL A 87 -7.75 -9.62 8.88
C VAL A 87 -7.70 -8.12 8.58
N ALA A 88 -8.83 -7.43 8.53
CA ALA A 88 -8.89 -5.98 8.29
C ALA A 88 -8.24 -5.19 9.43
N VAL A 89 -8.50 -5.58 10.68
CA VAL A 89 -7.91 -4.95 11.87
C VAL A 89 -6.39 -5.18 11.89
N LEU A 90 -5.94 -6.42 11.73
CA LEU A 90 -4.51 -6.75 11.71
C LEU A 90 -3.77 -6.06 10.56
N GLY A 91 -4.37 -6.03 9.37
CA GLY A 91 -3.87 -5.27 8.23
C GLY A 91 -3.70 -3.80 8.57
N THR A 92 -4.75 -3.16 9.13
CA THR A 92 -4.74 -1.72 9.46
C THR A 92 -3.67 -1.41 10.49
N VAL A 93 -3.58 -2.19 11.57
CA VAL A 93 -2.56 -2.02 12.61
C VAL A 93 -1.16 -2.17 12.01
N THR A 94 -0.95 -3.15 11.14
CA THR A 94 0.34 -3.39 10.48
C THR A 94 0.69 -2.25 9.51
N THR A 95 -0.29 -1.71 8.78
CA THR A 95 -0.10 -0.52 7.93
C THR A 95 0.38 0.65 8.77
N LEU A 96 -0.29 0.95 9.89
CA LEU A 96 0.11 2.04 10.78
C LEU A 96 1.48 1.81 11.39
N ALA A 97 1.79 0.60 11.85
CA ALA A 97 3.10 0.26 12.38
C ALA A 97 4.22 0.48 11.34
N ALA A 98 4.00 0.07 10.09
CA ALA A 98 4.95 0.28 9.00
C ALA A 98 5.08 1.77 8.59
N GLN A 99 3.98 2.53 8.59
CA GLN A 99 4.01 3.97 8.36
C GLN A 99 4.72 4.75 9.49
N LEU A 100 4.60 4.29 10.73
CA LEU A 100 5.30 4.87 11.88
C LEU A 100 6.80 4.53 11.86
N ALA A 101 7.15 3.32 11.41
CA ALA A 101 8.55 2.90 11.25
C ALA A 101 9.31 3.72 10.19
N MET A 102 8.63 4.31 9.20
CA MET A 102 9.23 5.27 8.28
C MET A 102 9.58 6.62 8.94
N GLY A 103 9.00 6.93 10.11
CA GLY A 103 9.27 8.19 10.81
C GLY A 103 8.95 9.43 9.97
N THR A 104 9.87 10.39 9.94
CA THR A 104 9.76 11.62 9.15
C THR A 104 9.96 11.40 7.66
N SER A 105 10.51 10.25 7.25
CA SER A 105 10.74 9.90 5.84
C SER A 105 9.48 9.39 5.13
N TRP A 106 8.36 9.25 5.85
CA TRP A 106 7.10 8.80 5.27
C TRP A 106 6.59 9.80 4.24
N ARG A 107 6.33 9.30 3.03
CA ARG A 107 5.65 10.02 1.95
C ARG A 107 4.68 9.10 1.23
N ILE A 108 3.64 9.70 0.63
CA ILE A 108 2.76 9.03 -0.33
C ILE A 108 3.04 9.61 -1.70
N GLY A 109 3.48 8.74 -2.62
CA GLY A 109 3.96 9.13 -3.94
C GLY A 109 5.47 9.37 -3.96
N VAL A 110 6.00 9.52 -5.16
CA VAL A 110 7.43 9.77 -5.41
C VAL A 110 7.56 11.18 -5.99
N ASP A 111 8.49 11.95 -5.44
CA ASP A 111 8.95 13.20 -6.02
C ASP A 111 10.40 13.03 -6.49
N ALA A 112 10.62 13.19 -7.80
CA ALA A 112 11.94 13.00 -8.41
C ALA A 112 12.95 14.08 -7.98
N GLY A 113 12.48 15.24 -7.53
CA GLY A 113 13.32 16.33 -7.01
C GLY A 113 13.78 16.13 -5.58
N GLU A 114 13.19 15.16 -4.86
CA GLU A 114 13.53 14.91 -3.46
C GLU A 114 14.49 13.72 -3.32
N ARG A 115 15.44 13.83 -2.39
CA ARG A 115 16.16 12.68 -1.85
C ARG A 115 15.54 12.30 -0.52
N THR A 116 14.94 11.12 -0.47
CA THR A 116 14.44 10.51 0.77
C THR A 116 15.54 9.67 1.41
N ASP A 117 15.52 9.51 2.72
CA ASP A 117 16.37 8.52 3.39
C ASP A 117 15.85 7.10 3.14
N LEU A 118 16.76 6.17 2.90
CA LEU A 118 16.40 4.76 2.72
C LEU A 118 16.16 4.08 4.07
N VAL A 119 14.89 3.83 4.40
CA VAL A 119 14.51 3.10 5.62
C VAL A 119 14.64 1.59 5.38
N THR A 120 15.49 0.92 6.18
CA THR A 120 15.75 -0.53 6.09
C THR A 120 15.50 -1.29 7.40
N GLY A 121 15.14 -0.59 8.48
CA GLY A 121 14.88 -1.17 9.79
C GLY A 121 13.41 -1.55 10.04
N GLY A 122 13.16 -2.25 11.14
CA GLY A 122 11.80 -2.62 11.56
C GLY A 122 11.06 -3.46 10.49
N PRO A 123 9.82 -3.12 10.10
CA PRO A 123 9.09 -3.83 9.05
C PRO A 123 9.83 -3.86 7.70
N PHE A 124 10.68 -2.87 7.42
CA PHE A 124 11.47 -2.80 6.19
C PHE A 124 12.62 -3.83 6.16
N ALA A 125 13.04 -4.35 7.30
CA ALA A 125 13.99 -5.47 7.34
C ALA A 125 13.35 -6.80 6.87
N VAL A 126 12.00 -6.89 6.91
CA VAL A 126 11.23 -8.09 6.59
C VAL A 126 10.80 -8.11 5.11
N ALA A 127 10.30 -6.98 4.62
CA ALA A 127 9.94 -6.76 3.22
C ALA A 127 10.23 -5.32 2.84
N ARG A 128 10.57 -5.05 1.57
CA ARG A 128 10.88 -3.69 1.10
C ARG A 128 9.65 -2.78 1.02
N ASN A 129 8.47 -3.38 0.86
CA ASN A 129 7.19 -2.69 0.68
C ASN A 129 6.15 -3.17 1.72
N PRO A 130 6.45 -3.12 3.03
CA PRO A 130 5.60 -3.74 4.05
C PRO A 130 4.26 -3.00 4.22
N ILE A 131 4.25 -1.68 4.00
CA ILE A 131 3.03 -0.84 4.02
C ILE A 131 2.04 -1.35 2.98
N PHE A 132 2.51 -1.58 1.75
CA PHE A 132 1.67 -2.04 0.64
C PHE A 132 1.11 -3.44 0.87
N THR A 133 1.91 -4.35 1.43
CA THR A 133 1.44 -5.68 1.84
C THR A 133 0.32 -5.57 2.87
N ALA A 134 0.50 -4.74 3.90
CA ALA A 134 -0.50 -4.53 4.94
C ALA A 134 -1.77 -3.85 4.41
N MET A 135 -1.66 -2.95 3.42
CA MET A 135 -2.82 -2.35 2.73
C MET A 135 -3.61 -3.39 1.94
N ILE A 136 -2.94 -4.30 1.23
CA ILE A 136 -3.61 -5.43 0.54
C ILE A 136 -4.29 -6.33 1.56
N THR A 137 -3.64 -6.65 2.69
CA THR A 137 -4.24 -7.42 3.78
C THR A 137 -5.49 -6.74 4.34
N THR A 138 -5.43 -5.41 4.56
CA THR A 138 -6.57 -4.62 5.03
C THR A 138 -7.74 -4.69 4.04
N SER A 139 -7.46 -4.48 2.75
CA SER A 139 -8.47 -4.54 1.69
C SER A 139 -9.06 -5.94 1.52
N LEU A 140 -8.25 -6.99 1.68
CA LEU A 140 -8.72 -8.37 1.67
C LEU A 140 -9.70 -8.62 2.83
N GLY A 141 -9.35 -8.19 4.04
CA GLY A 141 -10.24 -8.30 5.21
C GLY A 141 -11.58 -7.61 4.99
N LEU A 142 -11.56 -6.37 4.49
CA LEU A 142 -12.76 -5.59 4.16
C LEU A 142 -13.62 -6.27 3.09
N THR A 143 -12.97 -6.87 2.08
CA THR A 143 -13.65 -7.66 1.04
C THR A 143 -14.35 -8.87 1.66
N LEU A 144 -13.70 -9.59 2.58
CA LEU A 144 -14.32 -10.73 3.26
C LEU A 144 -15.46 -10.33 4.21
N MET A 145 -15.45 -9.12 4.78
CA MET A 145 -16.56 -8.60 5.59
C MET A 145 -17.82 -8.28 4.75
N ALA A 146 -17.64 -7.84 3.51
CA ALA A 146 -18.70 -7.49 2.56
C ALA A 146 -18.41 -8.06 1.16
N PRO A 147 -18.47 -9.40 0.98
CA PRO A 147 -17.90 -10.10 -0.18
C PRO A 147 -18.80 -10.01 -1.42
N ASN A 148 -18.86 -8.85 -2.04
CA ASN A 148 -19.59 -8.62 -3.29
C ASN A 148 -18.63 -8.29 -4.45
N PRO A 149 -19.10 -8.32 -5.72
CA PRO A 149 -18.25 -8.06 -6.88
C PRO A 149 -17.53 -6.71 -6.86
N VAL A 150 -18.15 -5.66 -6.29
CA VAL A 150 -17.56 -4.32 -6.20
C VAL A 150 -16.38 -4.30 -5.24
N ALA A 151 -16.51 -4.94 -4.06
CA ALA A 151 -15.44 -5.06 -3.10
C ALA A 151 -14.24 -5.86 -3.67
N LEU A 152 -14.52 -6.97 -4.36
CA LEU A 152 -13.50 -7.76 -5.05
C LEU A 152 -12.78 -6.97 -6.16
N ALA A 153 -13.53 -6.20 -6.95
CA ALA A 153 -12.94 -5.32 -7.95
C ALA A 153 -12.02 -4.29 -7.30
N GLY A 154 -12.42 -3.69 -6.17
CA GLY A 154 -11.58 -2.78 -5.39
C GLY A 154 -10.27 -3.42 -4.94
N LEU A 155 -10.32 -4.64 -4.38
CA LEU A 155 -9.13 -5.39 -3.99
C LEU A 155 -8.22 -5.70 -5.19
N ALA A 156 -8.79 -6.17 -6.31
CA ALA A 156 -8.02 -6.49 -7.50
C ALA A 156 -7.33 -5.25 -8.09
N VAL A 157 -8.06 -4.14 -8.20
CA VAL A 157 -7.52 -2.86 -8.68
C VAL A 157 -6.44 -2.34 -7.73
N LEU A 158 -6.59 -2.50 -6.41
CA LEU A 158 -5.56 -2.14 -5.44
C LEU A 158 -4.27 -2.93 -5.65
N VAL A 159 -4.37 -4.25 -5.82
CA VAL A 159 -3.20 -5.12 -6.07
C VAL A 159 -2.48 -4.70 -7.35
N VAL A 160 -3.23 -4.45 -8.43
CA VAL A 160 -2.65 -3.98 -9.70
C VAL A 160 -1.96 -2.62 -9.54
N SER A 161 -2.65 -1.66 -8.92
CA SER A 161 -2.11 -0.32 -8.64
C SER A 161 -0.80 -0.39 -7.86
N ILE A 162 -0.76 -1.16 -6.77
CA ILE A 162 0.43 -1.33 -5.92
C ILE A 162 1.57 -1.99 -6.70
N GLN A 163 1.27 -2.99 -7.52
CA GLN A 163 2.28 -3.65 -8.33
C GLN A 163 2.89 -2.71 -9.36
N MET A 164 2.07 -1.84 -9.98
CA MET A 164 2.54 -0.80 -10.89
C MET A 164 3.36 0.25 -10.15
N GLN A 165 2.85 0.77 -9.03
CA GLN A 165 3.50 1.79 -8.20
C GLN A 165 4.90 1.32 -7.78
N VAL A 166 5.01 0.12 -7.19
CA VAL A 166 6.29 -0.38 -6.71
C VAL A 166 7.26 -0.66 -7.86
N ARG A 167 6.83 -1.41 -8.89
CA ARG A 167 7.75 -1.93 -9.91
C ARG A 167 8.16 -0.89 -10.93
N ALA A 168 7.24 0.00 -11.31
CA ALA A 168 7.46 0.97 -12.38
C ALA A 168 7.82 2.37 -11.87
N VAL A 169 7.57 2.68 -10.58
CA VAL A 169 7.81 4.00 -10.02
C VAL A 169 8.83 3.95 -8.89
N GLU A 170 8.53 3.26 -7.79
CA GLU A 170 9.34 3.34 -6.57
C GLU A 170 10.68 2.60 -6.68
N GLU A 171 10.71 1.35 -7.16
CA GLU A 171 11.97 0.63 -7.27
C GLU A 171 12.95 1.28 -8.26
N PRO A 172 12.52 1.76 -9.45
CA PRO A 172 13.40 2.54 -10.33
C PRO A 172 13.91 3.81 -9.66
N TYR A 173 13.04 4.58 -9.01
CA TYR A 173 13.44 5.79 -8.28
C TYR A 173 14.47 5.49 -7.18
N LEU A 174 14.20 4.50 -6.32
CA LEU A 174 15.11 4.13 -5.23
C LEU A 174 16.46 3.61 -5.75
N ARG A 175 16.48 2.88 -6.89
CA ARG A 175 17.74 2.50 -7.55
C ARG A 175 18.51 3.72 -8.02
N THR A 176 17.85 4.70 -8.64
CA THR A 176 18.50 5.93 -9.12
C THR A 176 19.04 6.78 -7.98
N VAL A 177 18.30 6.92 -6.88
CA VAL A 177 18.67 7.78 -5.75
C VAL A 177 19.73 7.13 -4.85
N HIS A 178 19.65 5.83 -4.58
CA HIS A 178 20.48 5.14 -3.59
C HIS A 178 21.51 4.15 -4.18
N GLY A 179 21.44 3.87 -5.48
CA GLY A 179 22.43 3.04 -6.19
C GLY A 179 22.72 1.70 -5.51
N ALA A 180 24.00 1.48 -5.19
CA ALA A 180 24.49 0.23 -4.61
C ALA A 180 23.84 -0.11 -3.26
N VAL A 181 23.56 0.88 -2.41
CA VAL A 181 22.97 0.69 -1.08
C VAL A 181 21.58 0.05 -1.19
N TYR A 182 20.76 0.54 -2.13
CA TYR A 182 19.45 -0.06 -2.39
C TYR A 182 19.57 -1.43 -3.06
N GLY A 183 20.55 -1.62 -3.95
CA GLY A 183 20.82 -2.90 -4.58
C GLY A 183 21.14 -4.00 -3.55
N GLU A 184 22.02 -3.73 -2.60
CA GLU A 184 22.37 -4.66 -1.52
C GLU A 184 21.17 -4.98 -0.62
N TYR A 185 20.40 -3.95 -0.25
CA TYR A 185 19.18 -4.12 0.53
C TYR A 185 18.16 -5.00 -0.22
N ALA A 186 17.97 -4.76 -1.51
CA ALA A 186 17.03 -5.51 -2.33
C ALA A 186 17.45 -6.94 -2.66
N ALA A 187 18.73 -7.27 -2.54
CA ALA A 187 19.22 -8.64 -2.61
C ALA A 187 18.92 -9.43 -1.33
N ARG A 188 18.88 -8.78 -0.17
CA ARG A 188 18.61 -9.42 1.12
C ARG A 188 17.13 -9.54 1.43
N VAL A 189 16.33 -8.56 1.04
CA VAL A 189 14.93 -8.43 1.47
C VAL A 189 13.95 -8.59 0.30
N GLY A 190 12.89 -9.37 0.53
CA GLY A 190 11.83 -9.60 -0.46
C GLY A 190 11.02 -8.33 -0.78
N ARG A 191 10.31 -8.30 -1.90
CA ARG A 191 9.57 -7.11 -2.34
C ARG A 191 8.38 -6.81 -1.44
N PHE A 192 7.44 -7.74 -1.32
CA PHE A 192 6.20 -7.57 -0.53
C PHE A 192 6.14 -8.50 0.68
N VAL A 193 6.74 -9.68 0.58
CA VAL A 193 6.76 -10.69 1.65
C VAL A 193 8.18 -11.25 1.78
N PRO A 194 8.52 -11.85 2.93
CA PRO A 194 9.88 -12.30 3.21
C PRO A 194 10.43 -13.22 2.13
N GLY A 195 11.68 -12.99 1.71
CA GLY A 195 12.40 -13.87 0.77
C GLY A 195 11.95 -13.83 -0.70
N MET A 196 10.73 -13.38 -1.02
CA MET A 196 10.20 -13.41 -2.40
C MET A 196 10.40 -12.09 -3.14
N GLY A 197 10.81 -12.16 -4.41
CA GLY A 197 11.04 -10.98 -5.24
C GLY A 197 12.30 -10.19 -4.86
N ARG A 198 13.33 -10.87 -4.35
CA ARG A 198 14.68 -10.30 -4.20
C ARG A 198 15.25 -9.92 -5.56
N LEU A 199 16.03 -8.84 -5.61
CA LEU A 199 16.71 -8.40 -6.81
C LEU A 199 18.16 -8.88 -6.79
N PRO A 200 18.68 -9.51 -7.86
CA PRO A 200 20.08 -9.88 -7.91
C PRO A 200 20.95 -8.61 -7.83
N TYR A 201 21.86 -8.57 -6.87
CA TYR A 201 22.86 -7.52 -6.80
C TYR A 201 24.02 -7.87 -7.73
N ARG A 202 24.28 -7.01 -8.71
CA ARG A 202 25.54 -7.04 -9.47
C ARG A 202 26.34 -5.81 -9.04
N PRO A 203 27.47 -5.98 -8.32
CA PRO A 203 28.36 -4.87 -8.08
C PRO A 203 28.80 -4.30 -9.43
N VAL A 204 28.79 -2.98 -9.57
CA VAL A 204 29.47 -2.35 -10.71
C VAL A 204 30.95 -2.63 -10.48
N GLY A 205 31.55 -3.51 -11.30
CA GLY A 205 32.97 -3.77 -11.26
C GLY A 205 33.76 -2.47 -11.48
N PRO A 206 35.00 -2.35 -10.98
CA PRO A 206 35.80 -1.15 -11.20
C PRO A 206 35.84 -0.90 -12.70
N SER A 207 35.41 0.29 -13.12
CA SER A 207 35.59 0.78 -14.48
C SER A 207 37.07 0.64 -14.80
N GLY A 208 37.41 -0.28 -15.71
CA GLY A 208 38.79 -0.46 -16.18
C GLY A 208 39.35 0.89 -16.59
N GLY A 209 40.47 1.26 -15.96
CA GLY A 209 41.22 2.48 -16.26
C GLY A 209 41.92 2.42 -17.60
#